data_AF-A0A958TZ99-F1
#
_entry.id   AF-A0A958TZ99-F1
#
_cell.length_a   1.000
_cell.length_b   1.000
_cell.length_c   1.000
_cell.angle_alpha   90.00
_cell.angle_beta   90.00
_cell.angle_gamma   90.00
#
_symmetry.space_group_name_H-M   'P 1'
#
loop_
_entity.id
_entity.type
_entity.pdbx_description
1 polymer ?
#
loop_
_entity_poly.entity_id
_entity_poly.type
_entity_poly.pdbx_seq_one_letter_code
_entity_poly.pdbx_strand_id
1 'polypeptide(L)'
;FARGFKIENNDNLTSLEGLENLDSVYYYFDILDNNSLQNLNGLNNLTQVDGDLNILNTHLLNLNGLNNLHSVSQTLTIRNNFLEDLSGLEGLTEIGEYLYIQSNPFLQNLDGLHNLTNVESYVGLDGNFTLNSIDGLNELGPVHFGISQNQNLNRCAISPVCQAFAQPTQYGVLIMNNSFGCNSNQEVEAQCILSISENDLTGTLSVYPNPVSSILNIEISKNISFEKATIYSTLGKLILETSEKEINLENLSSGIYFVEVVTDKGTVTKKIVKE
;
A
#
# COMPACT_ATOMS: atom_id res chain seq x y z
N PHE A 1 6.68 -19.07 27.81
CA PHE A 1 7.83 -18.66 26.97
C PHE A 1 8.71 -19.84 26.56
N ALA A 2 9.41 -19.73 25.42
CA ALA A 2 10.45 -20.65 24.94
C ALA A 2 11.67 -19.88 24.40
N ARG A 3 12.88 -20.46 24.45
CA ARG A 3 14.08 -19.81 23.88
C ARG A 3 14.09 -19.89 22.36
N GLY A 4 14.00 -21.09 21.83
CA GLY A 4 13.72 -21.35 20.42
C GLY A 4 12.71 -22.50 20.38
N PHE A 5 11.87 -22.52 19.37
CA PHE A 5 10.79 -23.49 19.27
C PHE A 5 10.65 -23.95 17.83
N LYS A 6 10.73 -25.26 17.61
CA LYS A 6 10.71 -25.86 16.27
C LYS A 6 9.74 -27.02 16.23
N ILE A 7 8.78 -26.95 15.30
CA ILE A 7 7.88 -28.03 14.94
C ILE A 7 8.21 -28.37 13.49
N GLU A 8 8.92 -29.48 13.28
CA GLU A 8 9.46 -29.82 11.96
C GLU A 8 9.29 -31.30 11.65
N ASN A 9 8.92 -31.62 10.39
CA ASN A 9 8.84 -32.99 9.85
C ASN A 9 7.88 -33.90 10.63
N ASN A 10 6.70 -33.38 11.01
CA ASN A 10 5.67 -34.17 11.70
C ASN A 10 4.47 -34.43 10.78
N ASP A 11 4.62 -35.34 9.82
CA ASP A 11 3.58 -35.65 8.83
C ASP A 11 2.26 -36.18 9.41
N ASN A 12 2.23 -36.61 10.68
CA ASN A 12 0.99 -37.04 11.36
C ASN A 12 0.44 -36.01 12.36
N LEU A 13 1.14 -34.90 12.59
CA LEU A 13 0.70 -33.87 13.50
C LEU A 13 -0.46 -33.10 12.87
N THR A 14 -1.62 -33.13 13.53
CA THR A 14 -2.86 -32.52 13.03
C THR A 14 -3.28 -31.29 13.82
N SER A 15 -2.75 -31.10 15.03
CA SER A 15 -3.12 -30.04 15.96
C SER A 15 -1.94 -29.63 16.85
N LEU A 16 -1.94 -28.37 17.30
CA LEU A 16 -1.01 -27.83 18.29
C LEU A 16 -1.68 -27.62 19.67
N GLU A 17 -2.86 -28.20 19.89
CA GLU A 17 -3.49 -28.25 21.21
C GLU A 17 -2.51 -28.78 22.27
N GLY A 18 -2.49 -28.11 23.42
CA GLY A 18 -1.49 -28.30 24.47
C GLY A 18 -0.40 -27.24 24.51
N LEU A 19 -0.28 -26.39 23.49
CA LEU A 19 0.66 -25.26 23.46
C LEU A 19 0.09 -23.94 23.99
N GLU A 20 -1.08 -23.94 24.62
CA GLU A 20 -1.81 -22.72 25.00
C GLU A 20 -1.07 -21.87 26.04
N ASN A 21 -0.04 -22.41 26.70
CA ASN A 21 0.80 -21.64 27.63
C ASN A 21 2.01 -20.98 26.96
N LEU A 22 2.18 -21.13 25.64
CA LEU A 22 3.25 -20.49 24.89
C LEU A 22 2.84 -19.05 24.55
N ASP A 23 3.38 -18.10 25.28
CA ASP A 23 3.13 -16.66 25.15
C ASP A 23 4.22 -15.91 24.38
N SER A 24 5.46 -16.37 24.44
CA SER A 24 6.60 -15.77 23.72
C SER A 24 7.66 -16.78 23.30
N VAL A 25 8.37 -16.47 22.20
CA VAL A 25 9.54 -17.22 21.71
C VAL A 25 10.70 -16.24 21.44
N TYR A 26 11.90 -16.48 21.99
CA TYR A 26 12.96 -15.47 21.98
C TYR A 26 13.87 -15.43 20.74
N TYR A 27 14.20 -16.57 20.14
CA TYR A 27 15.24 -16.64 19.10
C TYR A 27 14.68 -17.00 17.73
N TYR A 28 13.91 -18.09 17.66
CA TYR A 28 13.27 -18.53 16.44
C TYR A 28 12.04 -19.36 16.77
N PHE A 29 10.99 -19.20 15.98
CA PHE A 29 9.85 -20.08 15.92
C PHE A 29 9.70 -20.63 14.49
N ASP A 30 10.01 -21.90 14.33
CA ASP A 30 9.95 -22.61 13.06
C ASP A 30 8.77 -23.61 13.04
N ILE A 31 7.90 -23.49 12.04
CA ILE A 31 6.86 -24.46 11.68
C ILE A 31 7.13 -24.92 10.25
N LEU A 32 7.77 -26.07 10.11
CA LEU A 32 8.35 -26.54 8.85
C LEU A 32 7.85 -27.95 8.50
N ASP A 33 7.46 -28.21 7.26
CA ASP A 33 7.24 -29.58 6.77
C ASP A 33 6.23 -30.38 7.65
N ASN A 34 5.09 -29.77 7.98
CA ASN A 34 4.01 -30.40 8.76
C ASN A 34 2.73 -30.50 7.92
N ASN A 35 2.74 -31.41 6.94
CA ASN A 35 1.71 -31.48 5.89
C ASN A 35 0.30 -31.87 6.36
N SER A 36 0.17 -32.49 7.53
CA SER A 36 -1.15 -32.84 8.11
C SER A 36 -1.68 -31.80 9.08
N LEU A 37 -0.89 -30.77 9.40
CA LEU A 37 -1.28 -29.74 10.36
C LEU A 37 -2.38 -28.88 9.72
N GLN A 38 -3.55 -28.83 10.35
CA GLN A 38 -4.73 -28.20 9.75
C GLN A 38 -4.85 -26.71 10.08
N ASN A 39 -4.34 -26.29 11.25
CA ASN A 39 -4.39 -24.93 11.76
C ASN A 39 -3.34 -24.78 12.87
N LEU A 40 -3.21 -23.56 13.38
CA LEU A 40 -2.28 -23.21 14.45
C LEU A 40 -2.98 -23.08 15.82
N ASN A 41 -4.19 -23.64 15.97
CA ASN A 41 -4.90 -23.62 17.24
C ASN A 41 -4.05 -24.31 18.32
N GLY A 42 -3.95 -23.66 19.47
CA GLY A 42 -2.96 -23.96 20.49
C GLY A 42 -1.94 -22.83 20.67
N LEU A 43 -1.71 -22.02 19.64
CA LEU A 43 -0.82 -20.84 19.70
C LEU A 43 -1.54 -19.53 20.05
N ASN A 44 -2.83 -19.59 20.40
CA ASN A 44 -3.67 -18.42 20.59
C ASN A 44 -3.17 -17.43 21.67
N ASN A 45 -2.28 -17.85 22.58
CA ASN A 45 -1.72 -16.96 23.60
C ASN A 45 -0.34 -16.39 23.23
N LEU A 46 0.23 -16.79 22.09
CA LEU A 46 1.49 -16.28 21.59
C LEU A 46 1.33 -14.81 21.19
N THR A 47 2.03 -13.91 21.87
CA THR A 47 1.96 -12.47 21.60
C THR A 47 3.18 -11.92 20.89
N GLN A 48 4.32 -12.59 20.98
CA GLN A 48 5.56 -12.10 20.40
C GLN A 48 6.53 -13.22 20.01
N VAL A 49 7.28 -12.98 18.95
CA VAL A 49 8.49 -13.73 18.61
C VAL A 49 9.66 -12.74 18.57
N ASP A 50 10.56 -12.77 19.55
CA ASP A 50 11.69 -11.82 19.66
C ASP A 50 12.85 -12.15 18.69
N GLY A 51 12.57 -12.95 17.66
CA GLY A 51 13.49 -13.33 16.60
C GLY A 51 12.76 -13.70 15.33
N ASP A 52 13.18 -14.76 14.64
CA ASP A 52 12.59 -15.17 13.37
C ASP A 52 11.32 -16.02 13.57
N LEU A 53 10.30 -15.78 12.73
CA LEU A 53 9.14 -16.65 12.59
C LEU A 53 9.11 -17.21 11.16
N ASN A 54 9.32 -18.52 11.04
CA ASN A 54 9.32 -19.22 9.76
C ASN A 54 8.15 -20.21 9.68
N ILE A 55 7.27 -20.03 8.71
CA ILE A 55 6.16 -20.95 8.40
C ILE A 55 6.36 -21.43 6.97
N LEU A 56 6.94 -22.64 6.82
CA LEU A 56 7.43 -23.13 5.54
C LEU A 56 6.88 -24.53 5.23
N ASN A 57 6.53 -24.76 3.95
CA ASN A 57 6.18 -26.09 3.44
C ASN A 57 5.06 -26.78 4.24
N THR A 58 3.94 -26.09 4.47
CA THR A 58 2.76 -26.66 5.15
C THR A 58 1.53 -26.67 4.25
N HIS A 59 0.52 -27.46 4.61
CA HIS A 59 -0.80 -27.42 3.96
C HIS A 59 -1.81 -26.54 4.70
N LEU A 60 -1.33 -25.59 5.51
CA LEU A 60 -2.19 -24.61 6.17
C LEU A 60 -2.93 -23.77 5.13
N LEU A 61 -4.23 -23.57 5.35
CA LEU A 61 -5.09 -22.72 4.50
C LEU A 61 -5.12 -21.26 4.98
N ASN A 62 -4.85 -21.03 6.27
CA ASN A 62 -4.69 -19.74 6.90
C ASN A 62 -3.81 -19.90 8.15
N LEU A 63 -3.61 -18.83 8.91
CA LEU A 63 -2.74 -18.76 10.09
C LEU A 63 -3.54 -18.60 11.40
N ASN A 64 -4.83 -18.96 11.38
CA ASN A 64 -5.68 -18.92 12.56
C ASN A 64 -5.04 -19.72 13.70
N GLY A 65 -4.94 -19.06 14.85
CA GLY A 65 -4.12 -19.51 15.97
C GLY A 65 -3.05 -18.49 16.34
N LEU A 66 -2.64 -17.62 15.42
CA LEU A 66 -1.68 -16.52 15.66
C LEU A 66 -2.36 -15.17 15.95
N ASN A 67 -3.67 -15.14 16.17
CA ASN A 67 -4.48 -13.92 16.17
C ASN A 67 -4.03 -12.87 17.21
N ASN A 68 -3.32 -13.30 18.26
CA ASN A 68 -2.78 -12.44 19.31
C ASN A 68 -1.29 -12.12 19.13
N LEU A 69 -0.64 -12.56 18.06
CA LEU A 69 0.75 -12.24 17.74
C LEU A 69 0.84 -10.77 17.32
N HIS A 70 1.54 -9.96 18.10
CA HIS A 70 1.68 -8.52 17.88
C HIS A 70 2.98 -8.15 17.17
N SER A 71 4.06 -8.91 17.40
CA SER A 71 5.38 -8.58 16.85
C SER A 71 6.24 -9.80 16.51
N VAL A 72 7.05 -9.62 15.47
CA VAL A 72 8.19 -10.49 15.11
C VAL A 72 9.44 -9.61 15.02
N SER A 73 10.38 -9.73 15.96
CA SER A 73 11.48 -8.75 16.08
C SER A 73 12.56 -8.87 14.99
N GLN A 74 12.57 -9.93 14.18
CA GLN A 74 13.49 -10.08 13.05
C GLN A 74 12.71 -10.36 11.77
N THR A 75 12.82 -11.58 11.22
CA THR A 75 12.20 -11.93 9.93
C THR A 75 10.92 -12.72 10.12
N LEU A 76 9.86 -12.33 9.41
CA LEU A 76 8.70 -13.19 9.15
C LEU A 76 8.81 -13.79 7.75
N THR A 77 8.98 -15.11 7.67
CA THR A 77 8.99 -15.85 6.41
C THR A 77 7.77 -16.77 6.32
N ILE A 78 6.91 -16.54 5.32
CA ILE A 78 5.76 -17.38 4.98
C ILE A 78 5.96 -17.89 3.56
N ARG A 79 6.30 -19.18 3.42
CA ARG A 79 6.68 -19.69 2.10
C ARG A 79 6.27 -21.14 1.82
N ASN A 80 5.91 -21.41 0.56
CA ASN A 80 5.52 -22.74 0.07
C ASN A 80 4.35 -23.35 0.87
N ASN A 81 3.37 -22.53 1.28
CA ASN A 81 2.17 -23.00 1.96
C ASN A 81 0.95 -22.98 1.04
N PHE A 82 -0.15 -23.59 1.50
CA PHE A 82 -1.42 -23.65 0.77
C PHE A 82 -2.38 -22.53 1.19
N LEU A 83 -1.84 -21.44 1.75
CA LEU A 83 -2.61 -20.33 2.30
C LEU A 83 -3.51 -19.71 1.22
N GLU A 84 -4.78 -19.53 1.54
CA GLU A 84 -5.74 -18.80 0.71
C GLU A 84 -5.80 -17.31 1.12
N ASP A 85 -5.58 -17.05 2.41
CA ASP A 85 -5.49 -15.74 3.04
C ASP A 85 -4.46 -15.76 4.20
N LEU A 86 -4.29 -14.61 4.86
CA LEU A 86 -3.44 -14.45 6.04
C LEU A 86 -4.25 -14.31 7.34
N SER A 87 -5.49 -14.81 7.37
CA SER A 87 -6.29 -14.74 8.60
C SER A 87 -5.54 -15.40 9.76
N GLY A 88 -5.60 -14.75 10.90
CA GLY A 88 -4.79 -15.04 12.07
C GLY A 88 -3.58 -14.12 12.26
N LEU A 89 -3.25 -13.23 11.33
CA LEU A 89 -2.22 -12.19 11.53
C LEU A 89 -2.77 -10.80 11.85
N GLU A 90 -4.07 -10.66 12.13
CA GLU A 90 -4.73 -9.37 12.31
C GLU A 90 -4.18 -8.57 13.50
N GLY A 91 -3.58 -9.25 14.49
CA GLY A 91 -2.92 -8.61 15.64
C GLY A 91 -1.52 -8.06 15.34
N LEU A 92 -0.90 -8.44 14.22
CA LEU A 92 0.50 -8.16 13.93
C LEU A 92 0.68 -6.69 13.52
N THR A 93 1.46 -5.94 14.30
CA THR A 93 1.70 -4.51 14.07
C THR A 93 3.13 -4.20 13.64
N GLU A 94 4.08 -5.08 13.96
CA GLU A 94 5.51 -4.82 13.78
C GLU A 94 6.30 -6.06 13.35
N ILE A 95 7.15 -5.87 12.34
CA ILE A 95 8.22 -6.79 11.94
C ILE A 95 9.55 -6.02 11.94
N GLY A 96 10.55 -6.53 12.65
CA GLY A 96 11.80 -5.79 12.86
C GLY A 96 12.66 -5.66 11.62
N GLU A 97 12.79 -6.68 10.78
CA GLU A 97 13.70 -6.61 9.62
C GLU A 97 12.99 -6.87 8.29
N TYR A 98 12.62 -8.14 8.07
CA TYR A 98 12.19 -8.60 6.75
C TYR A 98 10.82 -9.27 6.80
N LEU A 99 9.97 -8.93 5.84
CA LEU A 99 8.75 -9.69 5.56
C LEU A 99 8.91 -10.39 4.21
N TYR A 100 8.90 -11.73 4.22
CA TYR A 100 8.92 -12.54 3.01
C TYR A 100 7.65 -13.38 2.91
N ILE A 101 6.87 -13.14 1.86
CA ILE A 101 5.70 -13.96 1.52
C ILE A 101 5.94 -14.50 0.12
N GLN A 102 6.28 -15.79 0.03
CA GLN A 102 6.83 -16.36 -1.19
C GLN A 102 6.20 -17.70 -1.56
N SER A 103 5.89 -17.89 -2.83
CA SER A 103 5.46 -19.20 -3.35
C SER A 103 4.26 -19.80 -2.59
N ASN A 104 3.28 -18.97 -2.22
CA ASN A 104 1.99 -19.43 -1.70
C ASN A 104 0.96 -19.35 -2.83
N PRO A 105 0.78 -20.42 -3.63
CA PRO A 105 0.12 -20.33 -4.94
C PRO A 105 -1.40 -20.12 -4.88
N PHE A 106 -2.02 -20.26 -3.70
CA PHE A 106 -3.46 -20.05 -3.49
C PHE A 106 -3.79 -18.73 -2.77
N LEU A 107 -2.77 -17.97 -2.33
CA LEU A 107 -2.95 -16.76 -1.56
C LEU A 107 -3.58 -15.66 -2.41
N GLN A 108 -4.74 -15.13 -2.02
CA GLN A 108 -5.51 -14.21 -2.85
C GLN A 108 -5.30 -12.73 -2.49
N ASN A 109 -5.07 -12.43 -1.22
CA ASN A 109 -4.91 -11.10 -0.66
C ASN A 109 -3.96 -11.14 0.55
N LEU A 110 -3.64 -9.95 1.08
CA LEU A 110 -2.83 -9.79 2.30
C LEU A 110 -3.65 -9.19 3.45
N ASP A 111 -4.98 -9.32 3.45
CA ASP A 111 -5.87 -8.56 4.34
C ASP A 111 -5.63 -8.86 5.82
N GLY A 112 -5.06 -10.03 6.15
CA GLY A 112 -4.61 -10.33 7.51
C GLY A 112 -3.54 -9.39 8.06
N LEU A 113 -2.86 -8.60 7.22
CA LEU A 113 -1.80 -7.66 7.61
C LEU A 113 -2.26 -6.20 7.74
N HIS A 114 -3.57 -5.92 7.69
CA HIS A 114 -4.10 -4.55 7.66
C HIS A 114 -3.72 -3.67 8.87
N ASN A 115 -3.23 -4.23 9.98
CA ASN A 115 -2.73 -3.49 11.15
C ASN A 115 -1.19 -3.38 11.20
N LEU A 116 -0.48 -3.95 10.22
CA LEU A 116 0.98 -3.91 10.15
C LEU A 116 1.41 -2.49 9.76
N THR A 117 2.15 -1.83 10.66
CA THR A 117 2.58 -0.44 10.48
C THR A 117 4.10 -0.31 10.30
N ASN A 118 4.87 -1.30 10.75
CA ASN A 118 6.32 -1.28 10.68
C ASN A 118 6.93 -2.55 10.06
N VAL A 119 7.79 -2.35 9.08
CA VAL A 119 8.79 -3.30 8.57
C VAL A 119 10.05 -2.48 8.31
N GLU A 120 11.15 -2.68 9.06
CA GLU A 120 12.26 -1.70 8.98
C GLU A 120 13.08 -1.80 7.70
N SER A 121 13.27 -3.01 7.15
CA SER A 121 14.22 -3.22 6.06
C SER A 121 13.55 -3.50 4.72
N TYR A 122 12.83 -4.62 4.56
CA TYR A 122 12.39 -5.02 3.23
C TYR A 122 11.15 -5.93 3.23
N VAL A 123 10.26 -5.67 2.27
CA VAL A 123 9.08 -6.48 1.97
C VAL A 123 9.27 -7.19 0.63
N GLY A 124 9.33 -8.51 0.67
CA GLY A 124 9.47 -9.39 -0.48
C GLY A 124 8.22 -10.21 -0.75
N LEU A 125 7.57 -9.97 -1.89
CA LEU A 125 6.40 -10.70 -2.36
C LEU A 125 6.74 -11.40 -3.69
N ASP A 126 7.03 -12.70 -3.65
CA ASP A 126 7.49 -13.44 -4.84
C ASP A 126 6.70 -14.72 -5.11
N GLY A 127 6.19 -14.89 -6.33
CA GLY A 127 5.60 -16.17 -6.75
C GLY A 127 4.28 -16.55 -6.08
N ASN A 128 3.50 -15.59 -5.56
CA ASN A 128 2.15 -15.83 -5.06
C ASN A 128 1.15 -15.66 -6.21
N PHE A 129 1.04 -16.68 -7.06
CA PHE A 129 0.43 -16.54 -8.40
C PHE A 129 -1.02 -16.05 -8.40
N THR A 130 -1.82 -16.39 -7.39
CA THR A 130 -3.23 -15.96 -7.26
C THR A 130 -3.42 -14.59 -6.63
N LEU A 131 -2.38 -14.03 -6.00
CA LEU A 131 -2.44 -12.77 -5.28
C LEU A 131 -2.83 -11.67 -6.27
N ASN A 132 -3.94 -10.99 -6.03
CA ASN A 132 -4.46 -9.97 -6.96
C ASN A 132 -4.29 -8.54 -6.46
N SER A 133 -4.10 -8.36 -5.15
CA SER A 133 -3.88 -7.07 -4.50
C SER A 133 -2.97 -7.21 -3.28
N ILE A 134 -2.27 -6.13 -2.93
CA ILE A 134 -1.48 -5.99 -1.70
C ILE A 134 -2.04 -4.90 -0.77
N ASP A 135 -3.34 -4.58 -0.89
CA ASP A 135 -4.01 -3.51 -0.12
C ASP A 135 -3.91 -3.73 1.40
N GLY A 136 -3.75 -4.97 1.86
CA GLY A 136 -3.50 -5.29 3.27
C GLY A 136 -2.22 -4.67 3.85
N LEU A 137 -1.33 -4.11 3.03
CA LEU A 137 -0.11 -3.42 3.48
C LEU A 137 -0.25 -1.89 3.50
N ASN A 138 -1.44 -1.32 3.32
CA ASN A 138 -1.65 0.12 3.16
C ASN A 138 -1.20 0.97 4.35
N GLU A 139 -1.17 0.41 5.57
CA GLU A 139 -0.79 1.13 6.80
C GLU A 139 0.73 1.21 7.04
N LEU A 140 1.54 0.56 6.19
CA LEU A 140 3.00 0.65 6.28
C LEU A 140 3.54 2.05 5.96
N GLY A 141 4.68 2.39 6.55
CA GLY A 141 5.56 3.43 6.02
C GLY A 141 6.28 2.98 4.73
N PRO A 142 6.97 3.90 4.03
CA PRO A 142 7.80 3.52 2.89
C PRO A 142 8.94 2.62 3.35
N VAL A 143 9.17 1.54 2.59
CA VAL A 143 10.19 0.51 2.86
C VAL A 143 10.75 0.04 1.52
N HIS A 144 11.84 -0.74 1.53
CA HIS A 144 12.28 -1.41 0.31
C HIS A 144 11.27 -2.50 -0.10
N PHE A 145 10.90 -2.53 -1.38
CA PHE A 145 9.96 -3.49 -1.93
C PHE A 145 10.60 -4.32 -3.04
N GLY A 146 10.39 -5.63 -3.00
CA GLY A 146 10.53 -6.49 -4.17
C GLY A 146 9.26 -7.28 -4.40
N ILE A 147 8.63 -7.06 -5.55
CA ILE A 147 7.35 -7.66 -5.92
C ILE A 147 7.51 -8.31 -7.29
N SER A 148 7.60 -9.63 -7.31
CA SER A 148 7.85 -10.37 -8.55
C SER A 148 7.07 -11.65 -8.71
N GLN A 149 6.82 -12.05 -9.95
CA GLN A 149 6.22 -13.35 -10.27
C GLN A 149 4.83 -13.59 -9.64
N ASN A 150 4.09 -12.55 -9.27
CA ASN A 150 2.71 -12.66 -8.78
C ASN A 150 1.75 -12.46 -9.97
N GLN A 151 1.49 -13.54 -10.70
CA GLN A 151 0.86 -13.50 -12.03
C GLN A 151 -0.53 -12.84 -12.10
N ASN A 152 -1.29 -12.83 -11.00
CA ASN A 152 -2.59 -12.15 -10.95
C ASN A 152 -2.55 -10.76 -10.30
N LEU A 153 -1.40 -10.32 -9.78
CA LEU A 153 -1.29 -9.08 -9.03
C LEU A 153 -1.36 -7.90 -10.00
N ASN A 154 -2.48 -7.18 -9.97
CA ASN A 154 -2.76 -6.03 -10.84
C ASN A 154 -2.97 -4.72 -10.06
N ARG A 155 -2.96 -4.77 -8.72
CA ARG A 155 -3.10 -3.63 -7.81
C ARG A 155 -2.00 -3.63 -6.73
N CYS A 156 -1.01 -2.77 -6.90
CA CYS A 156 0.16 -2.67 -6.01
C CYS A 156 0.70 -1.23 -5.89
N ALA A 157 0.09 -0.26 -6.55
CA ALA A 157 0.34 1.17 -6.34
C ALA A 157 -0.32 1.65 -5.02
N ILE A 158 0.03 1.01 -3.90
CA ILE A 158 -0.40 1.40 -2.57
C ILE A 158 0.46 2.54 -2.03
N SER A 159 -0.03 3.26 -1.02
CA SER A 159 0.67 4.40 -0.42
C SER A 159 2.15 4.13 -0.07
N PRO A 160 2.50 3.03 0.65
CA PRO A 160 3.89 2.70 0.96
C PRO A 160 4.79 2.55 -0.28
N VAL A 161 4.30 1.88 -1.32
CA VAL A 161 5.03 1.64 -2.57
C VAL A 161 5.26 2.95 -3.31
N CYS A 162 4.23 3.80 -3.42
CA CYS A 162 4.34 5.09 -4.07
C CYS A 162 5.27 6.06 -3.31
N GLN A 163 5.23 6.05 -1.97
CA GLN A 163 6.16 6.83 -1.16
C GLN A 163 7.61 6.36 -1.27
N ALA A 164 7.83 5.05 -1.44
CA ALA A 164 9.15 4.48 -1.70
C ALA A 164 9.69 4.93 -3.07
N PHE A 165 8.87 4.90 -4.13
CA PHE A 165 9.25 5.44 -5.45
C PHE A 165 9.57 6.94 -5.41
N ALA A 166 8.89 7.72 -4.56
CA ALA A 166 9.15 9.15 -4.39
C ALA A 166 10.49 9.46 -3.68
N GLN A 167 11.12 8.45 -3.05
CA GLN A 167 12.36 8.58 -2.27
C GLN A 167 13.43 7.58 -2.74
N PRO A 168 13.84 7.59 -4.02
CA PRO A 168 14.67 6.53 -4.62
C PRO A 168 16.13 6.50 -4.12
N THR A 169 16.58 7.55 -3.41
CA THR A 169 17.89 7.55 -2.74
C THR A 169 17.88 6.84 -1.40
N GLN A 170 16.69 6.61 -0.83
CA GLN A 170 16.50 5.98 0.47
C GLN A 170 15.92 4.57 0.31
N TYR A 171 14.92 4.40 -0.56
CA TYR A 171 14.25 3.13 -0.76
C TYR A 171 14.48 2.57 -2.15
N GLY A 172 14.59 1.25 -2.22
CA GLY A 172 14.71 0.49 -3.45
C GLY A 172 13.40 -0.22 -3.74
N VAL A 173 12.90 -0.08 -4.97
CA VAL A 173 11.68 -0.75 -5.43
C VAL A 173 12.00 -1.55 -6.68
N LEU A 174 11.72 -2.86 -6.63
CA LEU A 174 11.87 -3.78 -7.75
C LEU A 174 10.54 -4.49 -8.00
N ILE A 175 9.88 -4.14 -9.09
CA ILE A 175 8.61 -4.72 -9.52
C ILE A 175 8.79 -5.28 -10.92
N MET A 176 8.57 -6.59 -11.08
CA MET A 176 8.73 -7.27 -12.37
C MET A 176 7.92 -8.56 -12.49
N ASN A 177 7.46 -8.90 -13.70
CA ASN A 177 6.80 -10.18 -14.00
C ASN A 177 5.51 -10.43 -13.17
N ASN A 178 4.67 -9.41 -12.99
CA ASN A 178 3.33 -9.56 -12.39
C ASN A 178 2.24 -9.31 -13.46
N SER A 179 0.96 -9.17 -13.07
CA SER A 179 -0.09 -8.80 -14.01
C SER A 179 0.03 -7.32 -14.43
N PHE A 180 -0.58 -6.99 -15.58
CA PHE A 180 -0.76 -5.60 -16.05
C PHE A 180 -1.28 -4.70 -14.93
N GLY A 181 -0.65 -3.53 -14.76
CA GLY A 181 -0.86 -2.59 -13.66
C GLY A 181 0.22 -2.70 -12.59
N CYS A 182 0.88 -3.85 -12.48
CA CYS A 182 1.96 -4.14 -11.54
C CYS A 182 3.13 -4.89 -12.17
N ASN A 183 3.19 -4.96 -13.50
CA ASN A 183 4.14 -5.84 -14.17
C ASN A 183 5.56 -5.25 -14.24
N SER A 184 5.71 -3.94 -14.05
CA SER A 184 7.01 -3.25 -14.03
C SER A 184 6.99 -2.01 -13.14
N ASN A 185 8.17 -1.54 -12.71
CA ASN A 185 8.30 -0.25 -11.99
C ASN A 185 7.59 0.89 -12.73
N GLN A 186 7.74 0.97 -14.06
CA GLN A 186 7.17 2.05 -14.88
C GLN A 186 5.63 2.05 -14.84
N GLU A 187 4.99 0.89 -14.85
CA GLU A 187 3.53 0.79 -14.74
C GLU A 187 3.04 1.32 -13.39
N VAL A 188 3.71 0.94 -12.31
CA VAL A 188 3.32 1.31 -10.94
C VAL A 188 3.63 2.79 -10.67
N GLU A 189 4.79 3.29 -11.08
CA GLU A 189 5.14 4.72 -10.98
C GLU A 189 4.11 5.60 -11.70
N ALA A 190 3.65 5.19 -12.89
CA ALA A 190 2.60 5.91 -13.60
C ALA A 190 1.27 5.93 -12.82
N GLN A 191 0.90 4.81 -12.19
CA GLN A 191 -0.29 4.74 -11.33
C GLN A 191 -0.15 5.58 -10.05
N CYS A 192 1.04 5.62 -9.46
CA CYS A 192 1.34 6.47 -8.33
C CYS A 192 1.14 7.95 -8.70
N ILE A 193 1.63 8.39 -9.86
CA ILE A 193 1.43 9.78 -10.34
C ILE A 193 -0.06 10.09 -10.57
N LEU A 194 -0.81 9.15 -11.15
CA LEU A 194 -2.25 9.32 -11.38
C LEU A 194 -3.04 9.33 -10.07
N SER A 195 -2.58 8.60 -9.05
CA SER A 195 -3.13 8.64 -7.69
C SER A 195 -2.73 9.93 -6.95
N ILE A 196 -1.61 10.55 -7.32
CA ILE A 196 -1.15 11.87 -6.85
C ILE A 196 -1.77 13.01 -7.70
N SER A 197 -2.55 12.72 -8.74
CA SER A 197 -3.24 13.74 -9.55
C SER A 197 -4.53 14.28 -8.90
N GLU A 198 -4.89 13.75 -7.73
CA GLU A 198 -5.59 14.50 -6.69
C GLU A 198 -4.57 14.94 -5.63
N ASN A 199 -3.56 15.70 -6.04
CA ASN A 199 -2.83 16.53 -5.09
C ASN A 199 -3.91 17.40 -4.45
N ASP A 200 -4.16 17.16 -3.16
CA ASP A 200 -5.14 17.79 -2.29
C ASP A 200 -4.87 19.30 -2.15
N LEU A 201 -4.99 20.02 -3.27
CA LEU A 201 -5.05 21.47 -3.38
C LEU A 201 -6.49 21.94 -3.10
N THR A 202 -7.38 21.01 -2.73
CA THR A 202 -8.73 21.18 -2.19
C THR A 202 -8.70 21.81 -0.78
N GLY A 203 -8.05 22.96 -0.67
CA GLY A 203 -7.93 23.73 0.57
C GLY A 203 -6.90 24.84 0.49
N THR A 204 -5.99 24.78 -0.48
CA THR A 204 -4.91 25.77 -0.69
C THR A 204 -5.14 26.68 -1.88
N LEU A 205 -6.12 26.38 -2.74
CA LEU A 205 -6.50 27.19 -3.89
C LEU A 205 -8.02 27.39 -3.93
N SER A 206 -8.45 28.65 -3.95
CA SER A 206 -9.85 29.04 -4.14
C SER A 206 -9.99 29.98 -5.34
N VAL A 207 -11.15 29.93 -6.00
CA VAL A 207 -11.52 30.84 -7.08
C VAL A 207 -12.86 31.47 -6.75
N TYR A 208 -12.91 32.79 -6.71
CA TYR A 208 -14.09 33.54 -6.32
C TYR A 208 -14.21 34.89 -7.05
N PRO A 209 -15.43 35.43 -7.19
CA PRO A 209 -16.69 34.76 -6.90
C PRO A 209 -16.98 33.65 -7.91
N ASN A 210 -17.76 32.66 -7.51
CA ASN A 210 -18.31 31.65 -8.41
C ASN A 210 -19.76 31.39 -7.98
N PRO A 211 -20.78 31.88 -8.72
CA PRO A 211 -20.71 32.47 -10.06
C PRO A 211 -19.99 33.83 -10.15
N VAL A 212 -19.41 34.14 -11.32
CA VAL A 212 -18.65 35.38 -11.61
C VAL A 212 -19.38 36.25 -12.62
N SER A 213 -19.41 37.57 -12.39
CA SER A 213 -20.00 38.55 -13.33
C SER A 213 -18.96 39.21 -14.24
N SER A 214 -17.82 39.63 -13.67
CA SER A 214 -16.80 40.39 -14.40
C SER A 214 -15.40 39.94 -14.03
N ILE A 215 -15.03 39.97 -12.74
CA ILE A 215 -13.66 39.68 -12.29
C ILE A 215 -13.65 38.40 -11.47
N LEU A 216 -12.81 37.44 -11.89
CA LEU A 216 -12.52 36.21 -11.15
C LEU A 216 -11.16 36.36 -10.45
N ASN A 217 -11.11 36.06 -9.16
CA ASN A 217 -9.89 36.09 -8.34
C ASN A 217 -9.44 34.68 -8.00
N ILE A 218 -8.13 34.46 -8.01
CA ILE A 218 -7.47 33.22 -7.59
C ILE A 218 -6.72 33.48 -6.28
N GLU A 219 -7.13 32.83 -5.20
CA GLU A 219 -6.42 32.86 -3.91
C GLU A 219 -5.65 31.57 -3.69
N ILE A 220 -4.40 31.70 -3.27
CA ILE A 220 -3.43 30.60 -3.12
C ILE A 220 -2.71 30.76 -1.78
N SER A 221 -2.51 29.64 -1.07
CA SER A 221 -1.74 29.58 0.18
C SER A 221 -0.32 30.13 0.03
N LYS A 222 0.21 30.74 1.11
CA LYS A 222 1.51 31.45 1.11
C LYS A 222 2.73 30.60 0.72
N ASN A 223 2.62 29.28 0.78
CA ASN A 223 3.69 28.33 0.48
C ASN A 223 3.66 27.80 -0.97
N ILE A 224 2.79 28.35 -1.83
CA ILE A 224 2.62 27.94 -3.23
C ILE A 224 2.81 29.17 -4.13
N SER A 225 3.63 29.00 -5.16
CA SER A 225 3.92 30.02 -6.16
C SER A 225 2.97 29.87 -7.34
N PHE A 226 2.26 30.95 -7.68
CA PHE A 226 1.41 31.00 -8.86
C PHE A 226 2.26 31.24 -10.11
N GLU A 227 2.02 30.47 -11.16
CA GLU A 227 2.72 30.63 -12.44
C GLU A 227 1.81 31.23 -13.50
N LYS A 228 0.63 30.64 -13.73
CA LYS A 228 -0.36 31.12 -14.70
C LYS A 228 -1.75 30.55 -14.48
N ALA A 229 -2.73 31.16 -15.13
CA ALA A 229 -4.08 30.65 -15.26
C ALA A 229 -4.55 30.66 -16.72
N THR A 230 -5.26 29.60 -17.12
CA THR A 230 -5.82 29.42 -18.45
C THR A 230 -7.32 29.15 -18.37
N ILE A 231 -8.11 29.88 -19.14
CA ILE A 231 -9.57 29.69 -19.23
C ILE A 231 -9.89 28.87 -20.47
N TYR A 232 -10.67 27.80 -20.29
CA TYR A 232 -11.18 26.93 -21.34
C TYR A 232 -12.70 26.95 -21.40
N SER A 233 -13.23 26.81 -22.61
CA SER A 233 -14.65 26.46 -22.82
C SER A 233 -14.93 25.00 -22.46
N THR A 234 -16.21 24.63 -22.40
CA THR A 234 -16.66 23.23 -22.19
C THR A 234 -16.20 22.26 -23.28
N LEU A 235 -15.78 22.77 -24.44
CA LEU A 235 -15.23 21.97 -25.55
C LEU A 235 -13.69 21.88 -25.50
N GLY A 236 -13.04 22.39 -24.46
CA GLY A 236 -11.58 22.39 -24.31
C GLY A 236 -10.86 23.46 -25.14
N LYS A 237 -11.58 24.34 -25.84
CA LYS A 237 -10.96 25.47 -26.55
C LYS A 237 -10.40 26.48 -25.55
N LEU A 238 -9.13 26.85 -25.70
CA LEU A 238 -8.48 27.95 -24.98
C LEU A 238 -9.14 29.29 -25.32
N ILE A 239 -9.54 30.02 -24.28
CA ILE A 239 -10.22 31.33 -24.37
C ILE A 239 -9.25 32.46 -24.01
N LEU A 240 -8.52 32.29 -22.90
CA LEU A 240 -7.62 33.31 -22.33
C LEU A 240 -6.50 32.60 -21.55
N GLU A 241 -5.31 33.18 -21.54
CA GLU A 241 -4.21 32.82 -20.63
C GLU A 241 -3.69 34.10 -19.96
N THR A 242 -3.34 34.03 -18.68
CA THR A 242 -2.80 35.16 -17.92
C THR A 242 -1.80 34.70 -16.84
N SER A 243 -0.84 35.57 -16.52
CA SER A 243 0.07 35.44 -15.37
C SER A 243 -0.39 36.25 -14.16
N GLU A 244 -1.60 36.82 -14.21
CA GLU A 244 -2.23 37.57 -13.12
C GLU A 244 -3.28 36.71 -12.39
N LYS A 245 -3.45 36.96 -11.09
CA LYS A 245 -4.44 36.26 -10.24
C LYS A 245 -5.85 36.86 -10.34
N GLU A 246 -5.96 38.06 -10.90
CA GLU A 246 -7.22 38.76 -11.18
C GLU A 246 -7.51 38.66 -12.68
N ILE A 247 -8.63 38.03 -13.04
CA ILE A 247 -8.97 37.69 -14.43
C ILE A 247 -10.26 38.41 -14.84
N ASN A 248 -10.17 39.28 -15.84
CA ASN A 248 -11.35 39.94 -16.40
C ASN A 248 -12.05 39.03 -17.43
N LEU A 249 -13.30 38.65 -17.12
CA LEU A 249 -14.19 37.80 -17.90
C LEU A 249 -15.42 38.56 -18.42
N GLU A 250 -15.47 39.89 -18.32
CA GLU A 250 -16.63 40.72 -18.69
C GLU A 250 -17.11 40.47 -20.14
N ASN A 251 -16.18 40.22 -21.06
CA ASN A 251 -16.47 39.98 -22.48
C ASN A 251 -16.86 38.53 -22.80
N LEU A 252 -16.94 37.64 -21.80
CA LEU A 252 -17.38 36.26 -21.99
C LEU A 252 -18.90 36.15 -21.86
N SER A 253 -19.51 35.37 -22.75
CA SER A 253 -20.91 35.00 -22.66
C SER A 253 -21.20 34.23 -21.38
N SER A 254 -22.43 34.34 -20.86
CA SER A 254 -22.87 33.55 -19.71
C SER A 254 -22.78 32.06 -20.02
N GLY A 255 -22.27 31.26 -19.09
CA GLY A 255 -22.04 29.83 -19.31
C GLY A 255 -21.03 29.20 -18.35
N ILE A 256 -20.73 27.93 -18.59
CA ILE A 256 -19.75 27.17 -17.83
C ILE A 256 -18.38 27.30 -18.50
N TYR A 257 -17.35 27.57 -17.69
CA TYR A 257 -15.96 27.57 -18.11
C TYR A 257 -15.11 26.78 -17.12
N PHE A 258 -13.91 26.42 -17.55
CA PHE A 258 -12.91 25.78 -16.69
C PHE A 258 -11.70 26.71 -16.59
N VAL A 259 -11.24 26.95 -15.37
CA VAL A 259 -9.97 27.63 -15.10
C VAL A 259 -8.95 26.60 -14.66
N GLU A 260 -7.91 26.45 -15.47
CA GLU A 260 -6.71 25.68 -15.13
C GLU A 260 -5.71 26.63 -14.50
N VAL A 261 -5.26 26.35 -13.28
CA VAL A 261 -4.26 27.12 -12.54
C VAL A 261 -3.00 26.30 -12.40
N VAL A 262 -1.88 26.85 -12.88
CA VAL A 262 -0.56 26.23 -12.79
C VAL A 262 0.24 26.89 -11.67
N THR A 263 0.87 26.06 -10.85
CA THR A 263 1.69 26.45 -9.71
C THR A 263 2.98 25.63 -9.67
N ASP A 264 3.93 26.05 -8.83
CA ASP A 264 5.17 25.30 -8.58
C ASP A 264 4.95 23.93 -7.92
N LYS A 265 3.73 23.62 -7.46
CA LYS A 265 3.34 22.34 -6.84
C LYS A 265 2.46 21.47 -7.72
N GLY A 266 2.04 21.96 -8.89
CA GLY A 266 1.16 21.23 -9.80
C GLY A 266 0.07 22.11 -10.42
N THR A 267 -0.86 21.45 -11.09
CA THR A 267 -1.95 22.09 -11.84
C THR A 267 -3.31 21.71 -11.27
N VAL A 268 -4.22 22.68 -11.13
CA VAL A 268 -5.59 22.48 -10.64
C VAL A 268 -6.58 23.02 -11.64
N THR A 269 -7.60 22.24 -11.97
CA THR A 269 -8.73 22.73 -12.77
C THR A 269 -9.96 22.97 -11.89
N LYS A 270 -10.56 24.14 -11.98
CA LYS A 270 -11.82 24.48 -11.31
C LYS A 270 -12.90 24.86 -12.33
N LYS A 271 -14.12 24.42 -12.07
CA LYS A 271 -15.31 24.83 -12.83
C LYS A 271 -15.79 26.18 -12.33
N ILE A 272 -15.99 27.13 -13.23
CA ILE A 272 -16.60 28.44 -12.93
C ILE A 272 -17.88 28.64 -13.75
N VAL A 273 -18.81 29.41 -13.19
CA VAL A 273 -20.06 29.81 -13.85
C VAL A 273 -20.00 31.31 -14.10
N LYS A 274 -20.05 31.72 -15.37
CA LYS A 274 -20.15 33.13 -15.78
C LYS A 274 -21.63 33.50 -15.92
N GLU A 275 -22.05 34.56 -15.23
CA GLU A 275 -23.38 35.17 -15.34
C GLU A 275 -23.41 36.33 -16.33
#